data_AF-A0A699Z8K4-F1
#
_entry.id   AF-A0A699Z8K4-F1
#
_cell.length_a   1.000
_cell.length_b   1.000
_cell.length_c   1.000
_cell.angle_alpha   90.00
_cell.angle_beta   90.00
_cell.angle_gamma   90.00
#
_symmetry.space_group_name_H-M   'P 1'
#
loop_
_entity.id
_entity.type
_entity.pdbx_description
1 polymer ?
#
loop_
_entity_poly.entity_id
_entity_poly.type
_entity_poly.pdbx_seq_one_letter_code
_entity_poly.pdbx_strand_id
1 'polypeptide(L)'
;MAPGAEGYRQSSLGDLVLAKLREQQKDRGLSMLPEEGEEMVPEGLDQKVVEVYRAVGKLLSRYTVGKVPKAFKIVPNLKNWEEVLWLTDPDTWSPHAMYEATKLFVSNLNARLAQRFLALVLLPRVRRDIKEHQKLHFALFMALKKATYKPGAFYK
;
A
#
# COMPACT_ATOMS: atom_id res chain seq x y z
N MET A 1 0.78 -29.64 -12.96
CA MET A 1 -0.27 -28.76 -12.39
C MET A 1 -0.52 -29.23 -10.97
N ALA A 2 -0.10 -28.48 -9.95
CA ALA A 2 -0.31 -28.87 -8.56
C ALA A 2 -1.77 -28.55 -8.17
N PRO A 3 -2.55 -29.51 -7.63
CA PRO A 3 -3.92 -29.28 -7.19
C PRO A 3 -3.91 -28.56 -5.83
N GLY A 4 -4.63 -27.44 -5.70
CA GLY A 4 -4.79 -26.73 -4.42
C GLY A 4 -4.60 -25.20 -4.45
N ALA A 5 -4.42 -24.57 -5.60
CA ALA A 5 -4.22 -23.11 -5.71
C ALA A 5 -5.52 -22.29 -5.86
N GLU A 6 -6.69 -22.89 -5.67
CA GLU A 6 -7.98 -22.20 -5.72
C GLU A 6 -8.46 -21.89 -4.31
N GLY A 7 -8.23 -20.66 -3.84
CA GLY A 7 -8.92 -20.19 -2.63
C GLY A 7 -8.25 -19.13 -1.76
N TYR A 8 -7.01 -18.70 -2.03
CA TYR A 8 -6.44 -17.59 -1.25
C TYR A 8 -6.91 -16.25 -1.81
N ARG A 9 -8.13 -15.84 -1.45
CA ARG A 9 -8.63 -14.48 -1.72
C ARG A 9 -7.83 -13.52 -0.82
N GLN A 10 -6.74 -12.97 -1.35
CA GLN A 10 -5.95 -11.97 -0.62
C GLN A 10 -6.77 -10.68 -0.54
N SER A 11 -7.18 -10.28 0.66
CA SER A 11 -7.79 -8.97 0.89
C SER A 11 -6.77 -7.88 0.54
N SER A 12 -7.14 -6.96 -0.36
CA SER A 12 -6.27 -5.83 -0.71
C SER A 12 -6.24 -4.79 0.42
N LEU A 13 -5.23 -3.93 0.42
CA LEU A 13 -5.21 -2.77 1.32
C LEU A 13 -6.48 -1.94 1.16
N GLY A 14 -6.95 -1.76 -0.08
CA GLY A 14 -8.19 -1.04 -0.38
C GLY A 14 -9.41 -1.70 0.26
N ASP A 15 -9.56 -3.01 0.13
CA ASP A 15 -10.71 -3.72 0.72
C ASP A 15 -10.78 -3.55 2.24
N LEU A 16 -9.63 -3.58 2.91
CA LEU A 16 -9.55 -3.41 4.37
C LEU A 16 -9.85 -1.98 4.81
N VAL A 17 -9.35 -0.98 4.06
CA VAL A 17 -9.63 0.43 4.33
C VAL A 17 -11.12 0.73 4.10
N LEU A 18 -11.69 0.23 3.00
CA LEU A 18 -13.11 0.40 2.69
C LEU A 18 -14.03 -0.31 3.69
N ALA A 19 -13.67 -1.51 4.15
CA ALA A 19 -14.44 -2.21 5.19
C ALA A 19 -14.45 -1.42 6.50
N LYS A 20 -13.29 -0.89 6.92
CA LYS A 20 -13.16 -0.08 8.13
C LYS A 20 -13.96 1.23 8.06
N LEU A 21 -14.00 1.87 6.88
CA LEU A 21 -14.84 3.07 6.66
C LEU A 21 -16.33 2.75 6.80
N ARG A 22 -16.79 1.66 6.20
CA ARG A 22 -18.20 1.22 6.30
C ARG A 22 -18.64 0.89 7.73
N GLU A 23 -17.76 0.28 8.53
CA GLU A 23 -18.03 0.01 9.95
C GLU A 23 -18.17 1.32 10.75
N GLN A 24 -17.29 2.30 10.53
CA GLN A 24 -17.37 3.60 11.21
C GLN A 24 -18.61 4.41 10.81
N GLN A 25 -19.04 4.35 9.55
CA GLN A 25 -20.25 5.02 9.09
C GLN A 25 -21.52 4.39 9.70
N LYS A 26 -21.56 3.06 9.82
CA LYS A 26 -22.65 2.33 10.50
C LYS A 26 -22.75 2.69 11.98
N ASP A 27 -21.62 2.74 12.69
CA ASP A 27 -21.59 3.13 14.12
C ASP A 27 -22.02 4.58 14.34
N ARG A 28 -21.90 5.44 13.33
CA ARG A 28 -22.30 6.87 13.39
C ARG A 28 -23.70 7.15 12.84
N GLY A 29 -24.43 6.13 12.39
CA GLY A 29 -25.81 6.28 11.88
C GLY A 29 -25.91 7.04 10.54
N LEU A 30 -24.82 7.16 9.78
CA LEU A 30 -24.81 7.77 8.45
C LEU A 30 -25.13 6.69 7.40
N SER A 31 -26.32 6.76 6.79
CA SER A 31 -26.82 5.79 5.81
C SER A 31 -26.58 6.20 4.34
N MET A 32 -25.56 7.00 4.06
CA MET A 32 -25.26 7.43 2.69
C MET A 32 -24.28 6.43 2.06
N LEU A 33 -24.79 5.59 1.17
CA LEU A 33 -23.96 4.84 0.22
C LEU A 33 -23.40 5.84 -0.81
N PRO A 34 -22.09 5.91 -1.05
CA PRO A 34 -21.59 6.57 -2.24
C PRO A 34 -22.01 5.76 -3.46
N GLU A 35 -22.49 6.43 -4.51
CA GLU A 35 -22.86 5.78 -5.77
C GLU A 35 -21.66 5.08 -6.43
N GLU A 36 -21.94 4.05 -7.23
CA GLU A 36 -20.93 3.34 -8.02
C GLU A 36 -20.16 4.32 -8.92
N GLY A 37 -18.94 4.69 -8.49
CA GLY A 37 -18.08 5.66 -9.20
C GLY A 37 -17.55 6.80 -8.32
N GLU A 38 -18.11 7.01 -7.13
CA GLU A 38 -17.55 7.97 -6.17
C GLU A 38 -16.35 7.36 -5.42
N GLU A 39 -15.17 7.93 -5.65
CA GLU A 39 -13.96 7.57 -4.91
C GLU A 39 -14.13 7.91 -3.42
N MET A 40 -14.43 6.90 -2.60
CA MET A 40 -14.56 7.03 -1.15
C MET A 40 -13.27 7.61 -0.54
N VAL A 41 -13.35 8.86 -0.10
CA VAL A 41 -12.31 9.50 0.70
C VAL A 41 -12.45 9.03 2.14
N PRO A 42 -11.36 8.66 2.85
CA PRO A 42 -11.47 8.37 4.28
C PRO A 42 -12.02 9.57 5.05
N GLU A 43 -13.21 9.43 5.65
CA GLU A 43 -13.87 10.50 6.40
C GLU A 43 -12.98 10.99 7.56
N GLY A 44 -12.76 12.30 7.64
CA GLY A 44 -11.89 12.94 8.64
C GLY A 44 -10.51 13.37 8.13
N LEU A 45 -10.17 13.09 6.86
CA LEU A 45 -9.03 13.70 6.18
C LEU A 45 -9.44 15.02 5.52
N ASP A 46 -8.66 16.07 5.76
CA ASP A 46 -8.81 17.35 5.05
C ASP A 46 -8.67 17.13 3.53
N GLN A 47 -9.58 17.71 2.74
CA GLN A 47 -9.61 17.59 1.29
C GLN A 47 -8.26 17.96 0.65
N LYS A 48 -7.56 18.94 1.24
CA LYS A 48 -6.22 19.33 0.81
C LYS A 48 -5.17 18.23 1.00
N VAL A 49 -5.30 17.44 2.06
CA VAL A 49 -4.41 16.28 2.31
C VAL A 49 -4.62 15.21 1.26
N VAL A 50 -5.87 14.97 0.88
CA VAL A 50 -6.26 13.99 -0.14
C VAL A 50 -5.67 14.36 -1.49
N GLU A 51 -5.82 15.61 -1.93
CA GLU A 51 -5.24 16.11 -3.17
C GLU A 51 -3.71 15.96 -3.20
N VAL A 52 -3.04 16.30 -2.09
CA VAL A 52 -1.59 16.17 -1.97
C VAL A 52 -1.15 14.71 -2.12
N TYR A 53 -1.78 13.77 -1.43
CA TYR A 53 -1.37 12.36 -1.51
C TYR A 53 -1.72 11.70 -2.84
N ARG A 54 -2.82 12.11 -3.49
CA ARG A 54 -3.13 11.71 -4.87
C ARG A 54 -2.06 12.20 -5.85
N ALA A 55 -1.62 13.46 -5.71
CA ALA A 55 -0.53 14.01 -6.52
C ALA A 55 0.80 13.28 -6.26
N VAL A 56 1.07 12.87 -5.02
CA VAL A 56 2.22 12.02 -4.67
C VAL A 56 2.12 10.66 -5.35
N GLY A 57 0.96 10.01 -5.37
CA GLY A 57 0.75 8.74 -6.08
C GLY A 57 1.09 8.83 -7.57
N LYS A 58 0.57 9.87 -8.25
CA LYS A 58 0.91 10.18 -9.66
C LYS A 58 2.40 10.43 -9.90
N LEU A 59 3.13 10.90 -8.89
CA LEU A 59 4.59 11.05 -8.98
C LEU A 59 5.29 9.70 -8.82
N LEU A 60 4.84 8.87 -7.88
CA LEU A 60 5.42 7.55 -7.60
C LEU A 60 5.22 6.56 -8.75
N SER A 61 4.16 6.70 -9.56
CA SER A 61 3.95 5.87 -10.75
C SER A 61 5.05 6.03 -11.81
N ARG A 62 5.61 7.24 -11.93
CA ARG A 62 6.70 7.58 -12.87
C ARG A 62 8.09 7.70 -12.23
N TYR A 63 8.21 7.42 -10.94
CA TYR A 63 9.47 7.58 -10.21
C TYR A 63 10.51 6.56 -10.70
N THR A 64 11.77 6.98 -10.83
CA THR A 64 12.88 6.10 -11.21
C THR A 64 14.06 6.29 -10.26
N VAL A 65 14.56 7.51 -10.16
CA VAL A 65 15.70 7.87 -9.33
C VAL A 65 15.47 9.24 -8.66
N GLY A 66 16.22 9.49 -7.58
CA GLY A 66 16.23 10.80 -6.92
C GLY A 66 15.49 10.82 -5.58
N LYS A 67 15.16 12.02 -5.11
CA LYS A 67 14.59 12.21 -3.77
C LYS A 67 13.10 11.89 -3.76
N VAL A 68 12.69 11.02 -2.86
CA VAL A 68 11.27 10.74 -2.58
C VAL A 68 10.62 11.98 -1.93
N PRO A 69 9.37 12.35 -2.29
CA PRO A 69 8.68 13.51 -1.75
C PRO A 69 8.63 13.53 -0.21
N LYS A 70 8.80 14.72 0.39
CA LYS A 70 8.77 14.88 1.86
C LYS A 70 7.45 14.40 2.48
N ALA A 71 6.34 14.67 1.81
CA ALA A 71 5.01 14.20 2.21
C ALA A 71 4.95 12.66 2.31
N PHE A 72 5.57 11.93 1.38
CA PHE A 72 5.60 10.48 1.45
C PHE A 72 6.48 9.96 2.59
N LYS A 73 7.60 10.64 2.89
CA LYS A 73 8.54 10.24 3.96
C LYS A 73 7.92 10.25 5.35
N ILE A 74 6.91 11.08 5.60
CA ILE A 74 6.25 11.18 6.91
C ILE A 74 5.15 10.13 7.10
N VAL A 75 4.71 9.44 6.03
CA VAL A 75 3.58 8.50 6.09
C VAL A 75 3.75 7.42 7.17
N PRO A 76 4.92 6.75 7.34
CA PRO A 76 5.09 5.73 8.38
C PRO A 76 4.88 6.24 9.82
N ASN A 77 4.98 7.54 10.06
CA ASN A 77 4.82 8.15 11.38
C ASN A 77 3.37 8.53 11.69
N LEU A 78 2.47 8.39 10.72
CA LEU A 78 1.05 8.72 10.88
C LEU A 78 0.30 7.57 11.57
N LYS A 79 -0.65 7.92 12.44
CA LYS A 79 -1.53 6.91 13.08
C LYS A 79 -2.40 6.18 12.05
N ASN A 80 -2.85 6.90 11.03
CA ASN A 80 -3.66 6.41 9.93
C ASN A 80 -2.85 6.20 8.63
N TRP A 81 -1.60 5.74 8.75
CA TRP A 81 -0.71 5.57 7.61
C TRP A 81 -1.28 4.69 6.49
N GLU A 82 -2.12 3.69 6.80
CA GLU A 82 -2.72 2.80 5.80
C GLU A 82 -3.71 3.53 4.89
N GLU A 83 -4.56 4.38 5.46
CA GLU A 83 -5.52 5.21 4.73
C GLU A 83 -4.79 6.22 3.83
N VAL A 84 -3.75 6.85 4.37
CA VAL A 84 -2.92 7.80 3.63
C VAL A 84 -2.12 7.10 2.52
N LEU A 85 -1.62 5.89 2.77
CA LEU A 85 -0.91 5.10 1.78
C LEU A 85 -1.85 4.67 0.66
N TRP A 86 -3.09 4.30 0.99
CA TRP A 86 -4.09 3.93 0.00
C TRP A 86 -4.39 5.07 -0.98
N LEU A 87 -4.45 6.32 -0.51
CA LEU A 87 -4.62 7.51 -1.37
C LEU A 87 -3.51 7.71 -2.40
N THR A 88 -2.34 7.12 -2.18
CA THR A 88 -1.21 7.20 -3.13
C THR A 88 -1.23 6.10 -4.19
N ASP A 89 -2.25 5.23 -4.18
CA ASP A 89 -2.47 4.16 -5.14
C ASP A 89 -1.22 3.27 -5.36
N PRO A 90 -0.85 2.45 -4.36
CA PRO A 90 0.40 1.69 -4.38
C PRO A 90 0.50 0.66 -5.51
N ASP A 91 -0.63 0.28 -6.12
CA ASP A 91 -0.67 -0.64 -7.24
C ASP A 91 -0.08 -0.05 -8.52
N THR A 92 -0.16 1.27 -8.70
CA THR A 92 0.34 1.97 -9.90
C THR A 92 1.78 2.48 -9.76
N TRP A 93 2.40 2.31 -8.60
CA TRP A 93 3.78 2.74 -8.38
C TRP A 93 4.77 2.08 -9.34
N SER A 94 5.86 2.77 -9.65
CA SER A 94 6.96 2.14 -10.38
C SER A 94 7.68 1.09 -9.50
N PRO A 95 8.41 0.13 -10.09
CA PRO A 95 9.25 -0.80 -9.33
C PRO A 95 10.28 -0.08 -8.44
N HIS A 96 10.79 1.07 -8.89
CA HIS A 96 11.75 1.88 -8.14
C HIS A 96 11.11 2.57 -6.94
N ALA A 97 9.88 3.06 -7.09
CA ALA A 97 9.11 3.62 -5.97
C ALA A 97 8.82 2.55 -4.92
N MET A 98 8.47 1.33 -5.35
CA MET A 98 8.25 0.21 -4.44
C MET A 98 9.50 -0.13 -3.61
N TYR A 99 10.69 -0.08 -4.22
CA TYR A 99 11.96 -0.27 -3.50
C TYR A 99 12.20 0.81 -2.44
N GLU A 100 12.05 2.09 -2.80
CA GLU A 100 12.23 3.19 -1.87
C GLU A 100 11.18 3.18 -0.75
N ALA A 101 9.93 2.88 -1.07
CA ALA A 101 8.87 2.70 -0.10
C ALA A 101 9.20 1.54 0.86
N THR A 102 9.67 0.41 0.34
CA THR A 102 10.04 -0.73 1.18
C THR A 102 11.16 -0.38 2.17
N LYS A 103 12.21 0.32 1.72
CA LYS A 103 13.26 0.84 2.63
C LYS A 103 12.67 1.72 3.72
N LEU A 104 11.84 2.68 3.33
CA LEU A 104 11.25 3.67 4.24
C LEU A 104 10.34 3.01 5.28
N PHE A 105 9.40 2.16 4.85
CA PHE A 105 8.40 1.56 5.72
C PHE A 105 9.02 0.50 6.65
N VAL A 106 9.90 -0.35 6.13
CA VAL A 106 10.55 -1.40 6.95
C VAL A 106 11.45 -0.79 8.02
N SER A 107 12.11 0.35 7.75
CA SER A 107 12.99 1.00 8.72
C SER A 107 12.23 1.73 9.81
N ASN A 108 11.09 2.36 9.49
CA ASN A 108 10.36 3.22 10.44
C ASN A 108 9.21 2.52 11.17
N LEU A 109 8.55 1.53 10.58
CA LEU A 109 7.43 0.83 11.21
C LEU A 109 7.88 -0.24 12.19
N ASN A 110 7.11 -0.52 13.24
CA ASN A 110 7.33 -1.70 14.08
C ASN A 110 7.04 -3.02 13.31
N ALA A 111 7.44 -4.17 13.85
CA ALA A 111 7.32 -5.46 13.15
C ALA A 111 5.87 -5.79 12.72
N ARG A 112 4.88 -5.49 13.56
CA ARG A 112 3.47 -5.75 13.25
C ARG A 112 2.97 -4.90 12.07
N LEU A 113 3.29 -3.60 12.08
CA LEU A 113 2.87 -2.69 11.00
C LEU A 113 3.65 -2.93 9.70
N ALA A 114 4.95 -3.23 9.82
CA ALA A 114 5.77 -3.61 8.67
C ALA A 114 5.24 -4.89 8.01
N GLN A 115 4.81 -5.89 8.79
CA GLN A 115 4.19 -7.11 8.25
C GLN A 115 2.96 -6.77 7.41
N ARG A 116 2.10 -5.86 7.88
CA ARG A 116 0.93 -5.41 7.11
C ARG A 116 1.32 -4.75 5.79
N PHE A 117 2.31 -3.86 5.78
CA PHE A 117 2.83 -3.28 4.54
C PHE A 117 3.37 -4.36 3.58
N LEU A 118 4.18 -5.29 4.09
CA LEU A 118 4.75 -6.37 3.27
C LEU A 118 3.67 -7.27 2.68
N ALA A 119 2.66 -7.64 3.47
CA ALA A 119 1.57 -8.52 3.05
C ALA A 119 0.59 -7.86 2.09
N LEU A 120 0.23 -6.59 2.33
CA LEU A 120 -0.84 -5.89 1.59
C LEU A 120 -0.34 -5.09 0.39
N VAL A 121 0.96 -4.76 0.34
CA VAL A 121 1.53 -3.89 -0.71
C VAL A 121 2.64 -4.60 -1.47
N LEU A 122 3.70 -5.04 -0.79
CA LEU A 122 4.88 -5.60 -1.48
C LEU A 122 4.59 -6.97 -2.10
N LEU A 123 3.97 -7.88 -1.35
CA LEU A 123 3.68 -9.25 -1.77
C LEU A 123 2.78 -9.31 -3.01
N PRO A 124 1.60 -8.66 -3.07
CA PRO A 124 0.78 -8.70 -4.27
C PRO A 124 1.50 -8.09 -5.48
N ARG A 125 2.28 -7.02 -5.28
CA ARG A 125 3.08 -6.43 -6.36
C ARG A 125 4.11 -7.39 -6.94
N VAL A 126 4.88 -8.08 -6.10
CA VAL A 126 5.88 -9.07 -6.53
C VAL A 126 5.20 -10.23 -7.26
N ARG A 127 4.07 -10.74 -6.73
CA ARG A 127 3.31 -11.81 -7.37
C ARG A 127 2.80 -11.41 -8.76
N ARG A 128 2.30 -10.18 -8.90
CA ARG A 128 1.82 -9.63 -10.17
C ARG A 128 2.95 -9.53 -11.19
N ASP A 129 4.09 -8.95 -10.81
CA ASP A 129 5.26 -8.79 -11.69
C ASP A 129 5.79 -10.14 -12.22
N ILE A 130 5.89 -11.15 -11.34
CA ILE A 130 6.29 -12.51 -11.73
C ILE A 130 5.26 -13.15 -12.66
N LYS A 131 3.96 -12.98 -12.37
CA LYS A 131 2.89 -13.53 -13.21
C LYS A 131 2.91 -12.93 -14.61
N GLU A 132 3.11 -11.62 -14.73
CA GLU A 132 3.09 -10.88 -15.99
C GLU A 132 4.37 -11.09 -16.82
N HIS A 133 5.54 -11.04 -16.19
CA HIS A 133 6.82 -11.03 -16.91
C HIS A 133 7.59 -12.36 -16.85
N GLN A 134 7.14 -13.33 -16.06
CA GLN A 134 7.84 -14.60 -15.77
C GLN A 134 9.26 -14.43 -15.19
N LYS A 135 9.61 -13.19 -14.82
CA LYS A 135 10.87 -12.76 -14.20
C LYS A 135 10.52 -11.65 -13.23
N LEU A 136 11.36 -11.46 -12.21
CA LEU A 136 11.18 -10.39 -11.23
C LEU A 136 12.04 -9.18 -11.61
N HIS A 137 11.44 -7.99 -11.65
CA HIS A 137 12.16 -6.74 -11.85
C HIS A 137 13.24 -6.53 -10.78
N PHE A 138 14.43 -6.06 -11.17
CA PHE A 138 15.58 -5.88 -10.27
C PHE A 138 15.26 -5.05 -9.01
N ALA A 139 14.58 -3.91 -9.16
CA ALA A 139 14.17 -3.09 -8.03
C ALA A 139 13.23 -3.81 -7.04
N LEU A 140 12.33 -4.68 -7.52
CA LEU A 140 11.45 -5.48 -6.65
C LEU A 140 12.23 -6.57 -5.93
N PHE A 141 13.21 -7.19 -6.58
CA PHE A 141 14.15 -8.10 -5.91
C PHE A 141 14.93 -7.38 -4.81
N MET A 142 15.42 -6.16 -5.08
CA MET A 142 16.07 -5.34 -4.06
C MET A 142 15.12 -4.94 -2.94
N ALA A 143 13.83 -4.72 -3.23
CA ALA A 143 12.80 -4.49 -2.22
C ALA A 143 12.64 -5.70 -1.29
N LEU A 144 12.58 -6.92 -1.83
CA LEU A 144 12.55 -8.15 -1.04
C LEU A 144 13.80 -8.29 -0.17
N LYS A 145 15.00 -8.08 -0.73
CA LYS A 145 16.25 -8.08 0.05
C LYS A 145 16.25 -7.08 1.19
N LYS A 146 15.48 -6.00 1.08
CA LYS A 146 15.36 -4.98 2.13
C LYS A 146 14.28 -5.30 3.15
N ALA A 147 13.21 -5.98 2.72
CA ALA A 147 12.19 -6.51 3.61
C ALA A 147 12.76 -7.50 4.63
N THR A 148 13.75 -8.32 4.24
CA THR A 148 14.39 -9.30 5.14
C THR A 148 15.17 -8.68 6.31
N TYR A 149 15.46 -7.37 6.27
CA TYR A 149 16.12 -6.66 7.38
C TYR A 149 15.22 -6.58 8.63
N LYS A 150 13.92 -6.88 8.48
CA LYS A 150 12.98 -7.04 9.59
C LYS A 150 12.40 -8.46 9.58
N PRO A 151 13.15 -9.47 10.08
CA PRO A 151 12.76 -10.88 9.94
C PRO A 151 11.40 -11.19 10.59
N GLY A 152 11.11 -10.60 11.75
CA GLY A 152 9.84 -10.79 12.45
C GLY A 152 8.59 -10.25 11.72
N ALA A 153 8.79 -9.44 10.67
CA ALA A 153 7.73 -9.01 9.77
C ALA A 153 7.71 -9.80 8.45
N PHE A 154 8.89 -10.23 7.96
CA PHE A 154 9.03 -10.88 6.66
C PHE A 154 8.57 -12.35 6.66
N TYR A 155 8.84 -13.09 7.73
CA TYR A 155 8.56 -14.54 7.80
C TYR A 155 7.18 -14.90 8.37
N LYS A 156 6.33 -13.91 8.64
CA LYS A 156 4.97 -14.10 9.18
C LYS A 156 3.91 -13.89 8.12
#